data_AF-A0A956TTD3-F1
#
_entry.id   AF-A0A956TTD3-F1
#
_cell.length_a   1.000
_cell.length_b   1.000
_cell.length_c   1.000
_cell.angle_alpha   90.00
_cell.angle_beta   90.00
_cell.angle_gamma   90.00
#
_symmetry.space_group_name_H-M   'P 1'
#
loop_
_entity.id
_entity.type
_entity.pdbx_description
1 polymer ?
#
loop_
_entity_poly.entity_id
_entity_poly.type
_entity_poly.pdbx_seq_one_letter_code
_entity_poly.pdbx_strand_id
1 'polypeptide(L)'
;MTRSNETNATSASNATMDKYTEALYDVFRASFEEALSASAVEDARWKRLMTSLDELTLLDFHMPSPFKPEPLDVDESRLDDARYRRYLIRKLKAPRPGKWVRHKLSIDRRQIVDSEYRGKIAKVLAYRFVQLLLPLDSFEVVLPVIKLGATDLEYLLGQLRLNDLSARRVSDLLMRRLARSFIEENEKFQEVSAMIRARGAEARERLAIELHLIEQEVMESFSLKMSEVRSHAARVADRTIAEMRVRSAEQSERTARVLAESALDPLEDREVTFRQTVLASEEARRQERREAAARQPLWLKLLKRASVVAGGYVLTFHVKIKGLTLVEWLEIALAV
;
A
#
# COMPACT_ATOMS: atom_id res chain seq x y z
N MET A 1 -9.01 45.92 -50.29
CA MET A 1 -8.24 46.59 -49.22
C MET A 1 -8.23 45.83 -47.88
N THR A 2 -8.83 44.63 -47.77
CA THR A 2 -8.86 43.84 -46.52
C THR A 2 -7.69 42.86 -46.34
N ARG A 3 -7.12 42.32 -47.43
CA ARG A 3 -5.98 41.36 -47.36
C ARG A 3 -4.68 41.94 -46.78
N SER A 4 -4.42 43.24 -46.97
CA SER A 4 -3.20 43.89 -46.46
C SER A 4 -3.22 44.13 -44.95
N ASN A 5 -4.41 44.23 -44.33
CA ASN A 5 -4.54 44.37 -42.88
C ASN A 5 -4.47 43.03 -42.16
N GLU A 6 -4.98 41.95 -42.77
CA GLU A 6 -4.85 40.59 -42.21
C GLU A 6 -3.38 40.15 -42.19
N THR A 7 -2.63 40.31 -43.29
CA THR A 7 -1.20 39.93 -43.33
C THR A 7 -0.33 40.73 -42.37
N ASN A 8 -0.68 41.99 -42.10
CA ASN A 8 0.03 42.85 -41.14
C ASN A 8 -0.34 42.54 -39.69
N ALA A 9 -1.59 42.12 -39.42
CA ALA A 9 -2.01 41.67 -38.10
C ALA A 9 -1.40 40.30 -37.76
N THR A 10 -1.32 39.37 -38.72
CA THR A 10 -0.69 38.05 -38.49
C THR A 10 0.82 38.17 -38.28
N SER A 11 1.51 39.02 -39.06
CA SER A 11 2.96 39.24 -38.90
C SER A 11 3.31 39.96 -37.60
N ALA A 12 2.50 40.94 -37.17
CA ALA A 12 2.65 41.58 -35.86
C ALA A 12 2.36 40.60 -34.71
N SER A 13 1.32 39.74 -34.81
CA SER A 13 1.02 38.76 -33.77
C SER A 13 2.14 37.70 -33.64
N ASN A 14 2.70 37.24 -34.77
CA ASN A 14 3.79 36.28 -34.79
C ASN A 14 5.07 36.87 -34.18
N ALA A 15 5.43 38.11 -34.54
CA ALA A 15 6.59 38.79 -33.98
C ALA A 15 6.47 39.08 -32.47
N THR A 16 5.24 39.22 -31.97
CA THR A 16 4.99 39.40 -30.53
C THR A 16 5.07 38.06 -29.79
N MET A 17 4.52 37.00 -30.37
CA MET A 17 4.60 35.62 -29.84
C MET A 17 6.05 35.11 -29.78
N ASP A 18 6.87 35.45 -30.78
CA ASP A 18 8.30 35.11 -30.80
C ASP A 18 9.07 35.77 -29.65
N LYS A 19 8.80 37.06 -29.36
CA LYS A 19 9.40 37.77 -28.22
C LYS A 19 8.99 37.19 -26.86
N TYR A 20 7.74 36.78 -26.70
CA TYR A 20 7.28 36.13 -25.47
C TYR A 20 7.92 34.76 -25.28
N THR A 21 8.08 34.01 -26.37
CA THR A 21 8.74 32.70 -26.37
C THR A 21 10.21 32.82 -25.96
N GLU A 22 10.90 33.85 -26.44
CA GLU A 22 12.31 34.13 -26.08
C GLU A 22 12.45 34.52 -24.60
N ALA A 23 11.58 35.40 -24.09
CA ALA A 23 11.59 35.80 -22.68
C ALA A 23 11.28 34.62 -21.74
N LEU A 24 10.31 33.77 -22.10
CA LEU A 24 9.99 32.55 -21.36
C LEU A 24 11.17 31.58 -21.32
N TYR A 25 11.81 31.40 -22.47
CA TYR A 25 12.96 30.52 -22.60
C TYR A 25 14.08 30.91 -21.63
N ASP A 26 14.43 32.20 -21.55
CA ASP A 26 15.49 32.66 -20.65
C ASP A 26 15.14 32.47 -19.17
N VAL A 27 13.89 32.71 -18.80
CA VAL A 27 13.41 32.47 -17.43
C VAL A 27 13.51 30.99 -17.07
N PHE A 28 12.97 30.10 -17.90
CA PHE A 28 13.06 28.67 -17.63
C PHE A 28 14.48 28.14 -17.68
N ARG A 29 15.33 28.68 -18.55
CA ARG A 29 16.75 28.30 -18.60
C ARG A 29 17.38 28.53 -17.24
N ALA A 30 17.17 29.70 -16.63
CA ALA A 30 17.68 30.00 -15.31
C ALA A 30 17.09 29.06 -14.23
N SER A 31 15.77 28.87 -14.23
CA SER A 31 15.10 28.00 -13.24
C SER A 31 15.50 26.53 -13.37
N PHE A 32 15.69 26.01 -14.58
CA PHE A 32 16.19 24.65 -14.81
C PHE A 32 17.66 24.52 -14.41
N GLU A 33 18.49 25.54 -14.67
CA GLU A 33 19.89 25.52 -14.24
C GLU A 33 20.01 25.46 -12.72
N GLU A 34 19.20 26.25 -12.01
CA GLU A 34 19.13 26.25 -10.55
C GLU A 34 18.52 24.94 -9.99
N ALA A 35 17.47 24.39 -10.61
CA ALA A 35 16.90 23.11 -10.20
C ALA A 35 17.91 21.96 -10.36
N LEU A 36 18.68 21.95 -11.46
CA LEU A 36 19.72 20.95 -11.69
C LEU A 36 20.86 21.08 -10.68
N SER A 37 21.30 22.30 -10.36
CA SER A 37 22.37 22.52 -9.38
C SER A 37 21.92 22.12 -7.96
N ALA A 38 20.70 22.50 -7.56
CA ALA A 38 20.15 22.20 -6.24
C ALA A 38 19.86 20.71 -6.06
N SER A 39 19.38 20.02 -7.10
CA SER A 39 19.09 18.58 -7.05
C SER A 39 20.34 17.71 -7.11
N ALA A 40 21.47 18.21 -7.63
CA ALA A 40 22.72 17.44 -7.71
C ALA A 40 23.26 17.02 -6.33
N VAL A 41 22.95 17.79 -5.29
CA VAL A 41 23.44 17.55 -3.91
C VAL A 41 22.75 16.34 -3.26
N GLU A 42 21.46 16.13 -3.50
CA GLU A 42 20.65 15.11 -2.82
C GLU A 42 20.14 14.02 -3.77
N ASP A 43 20.45 12.75 -3.50
CA ASP A 43 20.09 11.63 -4.40
C ASP A 43 18.57 11.44 -4.57
N ALA A 44 17.81 11.61 -3.49
CA ALA A 44 16.36 11.48 -3.53
C ALA A 44 15.71 12.62 -4.34
N ARG A 45 16.27 13.84 -4.28
CA ARG A 45 15.79 14.98 -5.08
C ARG A 45 16.18 14.82 -6.55
N TRP A 46 17.40 14.38 -6.83
CA TRP A 46 17.88 14.04 -8.17
C TRP A 46 16.97 13.04 -8.88
N LYS A 47 16.68 11.90 -8.22
CA LYS A 47 15.78 10.87 -8.77
C LYS A 47 14.39 11.42 -9.06
N ARG A 48 13.82 12.19 -8.12
CA ARG A 48 12.50 12.81 -8.30
C ARG A 48 12.46 13.76 -9.49
N LEU A 49 13.48 14.60 -9.65
CA LEU A 49 13.57 15.51 -10.80
C LEU A 49 13.67 14.72 -12.11
N MET A 50 14.56 13.72 -12.20
CA MET A 50 14.72 12.91 -13.42
C MET A 50 13.44 12.18 -13.80
N THR A 51 12.72 11.60 -12.83
CA THR A 51 11.41 10.98 -13.08
C THR A 51 10.41 11.99 -13.61
N SER A 52 10.35 13.18 -13.02
CA SER A 52 9.40 14.22 -13.44
C SER A 52 9.68 14.73 -14.87
N LEU A 53 10.96 14.89 -15.24
CA LEU A 53 11.36 15.25 -16.60
C LEU A 53 11.01 14.16 -17.62
N ASP A 54 11.10 12.89 -17.21
CA ASP A 54 10.76 11.73 -18.05
C ASP A 54 9.24 11.59 -18.25
N GLU A 55 8.44 11.78 -17.19
CA GLU A 55 6.97 11.72 -17.25
C GLU A 55 6.37 12.80 -18.18
N LEU A 56 7.06 13.95 -18.30
CA LEU A 56 6.70 15.02 -19.23
C LEU A 56 7.38 14.90 -20.60
N THR A 57 8.10 13.80 -20.86
CA THR A 57 8.81 13.54 -22.13
C THR A 57 9.82 14.62 -22.52
N LEU A 58 10.33 15.38 -21.55
CA LEU A 58 11.32 16.43 -21.76
C LEU A 58 12.70 15.86 -22.10
N LEU A 59 12.96 14.61 -21.71
CA LEU A 59 14.19 13.88 -22.01
C LEU A 59 14.12 13.10 -23.32
N ASP A 60 12.95 13.02 -23.96
CA ASP A 60 12.76 12.22 -25.15
C ASP A 60 12.91 13.03 -26.43
N PHE A 61 13.71 12.50 -27.34
CA PHE A 61 13.99 13.09 -28.64
C PHE A 61 13.65 12.08 -29.74
N HIS A 62 12.92 12.56 -30.75
CA HIS A 62 12.67 11.78 -31.95
C HIS A 62 13.67 12.21 -33.01
N MET A 63 14.58 11.30 -33.37
CA MET A 63 15.51 11.50 -34.47
C MET A 63 15.06 10.70 -35.69
N PRO A 64 15.29 11.19 -36.92
CA PRO A 64 15.05 10.40 -38.12
C PRO A 64 15.79 9.07 -38.00
N SER A 65 15.08 7.97 -38.25
CA SER A 65 15.72 6.65 -38.22
C SER A 65 16.81 6.60 -39.29
N PRO A 66 18.06 6.22 -38.94
CA PRO A 66 19.09 5.96 -39.95
C PRO A 66 18.72 4.74 -40.81
N PHE A 67 17.87 3.86 -40.26
CA PHE A 67 17.27 2.76 -40.97
C PHE A 67 16.00 3.24 -41.66
N LYS A 68 16.15 3.79 -42.87
CA LYS A 68 15.01 4.06 -43.74
C LYS A 68 14.49 2.70 -44.23
N PRO A 69 13.20 2.35 -44.04
CA PRO A 69 12.68 1.12 -44.61
C PRO A 69 12.81 1.18 -46.12
N GLU A 70 13.42 0.15 -46.73
CA GLU A 70 13.46 0.03 -48.19
C GLU A 70 12.02 0.06 -48.72
N PRO A 71 11.75 0.88 -49.75
CA PRO A 71 10.45 0.87 -50.41
C PRO A 71 10.18 -0.54 -50.93
N LEU A 72 8.93 -0.99 -50.77
CA LEU A 72 8.50 -2.25 -51.39
C LEU A 72 8.14 -1.97 -52.83
N ASP A 73 8.91 -2.52 -53.76
CA ASP A 73 8.50 -2.57 -55.16
C ASP A 73 7.40 -3.60 -55.32
N VAL A 74 6.17 -3.11 -55.48
CA VAL A 74 4.99 -3.92 -55.75
C VAL A 74 4.79 -4.01 -57.25
N ASP A 75 4.85 -5.23 -57.77
CA ASP A 75 4.54 -5.55 -59.15
C ASP A 75 3.06 -5.89 -59.24
N GLU A 76 2.27 -4.92 -59.70
CA GLU A 76 0.81 -5.02 -59.80
C GLU A 76 0.39 -6.18 -60.73
N SER A 77 1.20 -6.52 -61.73
CA SER A 77 0.91 -7.59 -62.69
C SER A 77 0.95 -8.99 -62.07
N ARG A 78 1.57 -9.14 -60.90
CA ARG A 78 1.77 -10.44 -60.22
C ARG A 78 0.86 -10.64 -59.02
N LEU A 79 -0.05 -9.70 -58.73
CA LEU A 79 -0.94 -9.76 -57.57
C LEU A 79 -1.89 -10.97 -57.59
N ASP A 80 -2.20 -11.51 -58.76
CA ASP A 80 -3.04 -12.71 -58.87
C ASP A 80 -2.30 -14.01 -58.47
N ASP A 81 -0.97 -14.02 -58.54
CA ASP A 81 -0.14 -15.17 -58.14
C ASP A 81 -0.18 -15.35 -56.61
N ALA A 82 -0.69 -16.50 -56.17
CA ALA A 82 -0.76 -16.88 -54.75
C ALA A 82 0.62 -16.92 -54.07
N ARG A 83 1.70 -17.27 -54.80
CA ARG A 83 3.07 -17.29 -54.25
C ARG A 83 3.58 -15.87 -54.02
N TYR A 84 3.35 -14.98 -54.98
CA TYR A 84 3.73 -13.56 -54.87
C TYR A 84 2.98 -12.85 -53.74
N ARG A 85 1.66 -13.09 -53.59
CA ARG A 85 0.87 -12.58 -52.45
C ARG A 85 1.43 -13.03 -51.10
N ARG A 86 1.77 -14.32 -50.95
CA ARG A 86 2.37 -14.85 -49.71
C ARG A 86 3.75 -14.26 -49.43
N TYR A 87 4.52 -13.92 -50.46
CA TYR A 87 5.80 -13.20 -50.32
C TYR A 87 5.58 -11.75 -49.86
N LEU A 88 4.68 -11.00 -50.51
CA LEU A 88 4.35 -9.62 -50.13
C LEU A 88 3.80 -9.54 -48.71
N ILE A 89 2.89 -10.44 -48.31
CA ILE A 89 2.36 -10.49 -46.94
C ILE A 89 3.49 -10.71 -45.93
N ARG A 90 4.45 -11.60 -46.22
CA ARG A 90 5.62 -11.81 -45.34
C ARG A 90 6.49 -10.56 -45.25
N LYS A 91 6.71 -9.84 -46.34
CA LYS A 91 7.49 -8.59 -46.38
C LYS A 91 6.78 -7.40 -45.73
N LEU A 92 5.45 -7.36 -45.76
CA LEU A 92 4.63 -6.35 -45.10
C LEU A 92 4.52 -6.61 -43.59
N LYS A 93 4.47 -7.87 -43.17
CA LYS A 93 4.45 -8.28 -41.75
C LYS A 93 5.81 -8.25 -41.07
N ALA A 94 6.90 -8.16 -41.83
CA ALA A 94 8.24 -8.07 -41.24
C ALA A 94 8.39 -6.79 -40.39
N PRO A 95 9.07 -6.84 -39.24
CA PRO A 95 9.32 -5.66 -38.42
C PRO A 95 10.13 -4.65 -39.25
N ARG A 96 9.53 -3.50 -39.54
CA ARG A 96 10.17 -2.40 -40.26
C ARG A 96 10.68 -1.37 -39.26
N PRO A 97 11.91 -0.85 -39.45
CA PRO A 97 12.33 0.29 -38.67
C PRO A 97 11.35 1.45 -38.90
N GLY A 98 10.90 2.07 -37.82
CA GLY A 98 9.99 3.21 -37.88
C GLY A 98 10.67 4.42 -38.55
N LYS A 99 9.88 5.40 -38.96
CA LYS A 99 10.40 6.68 -39.49
C LYS A 99 11.28 7.42 -38.47
N TRP A 100 11.01 7.21 -37.18
CA TRP A 100 11.64 7.90 -36.07
C TRP A 100 12.20 6.89 -35.07
N VAL A 101 13.39 7.18 -34.55
CA VAL A 101 13.97 6.49 -33.40
C VAL A 101 13.84 7.42 -32.20
N ARG A 102 13.37 6.86 -31.07
CA ARG A 102 13.31 7.59 -29.80
C ARG A 102 14.65 7.45 -29.10
N HIS A 103 15.27 8.58 -28.82
CA HIS A 103 16.47 8.70 -28.01
C HIS A 103 16.12 9.38 -26.69
N LYS A 104 16.71 8.91 -25.60
CA LYS A 104 16.54 9.52 -24.29
C LYS A 104 17.83 10.23 -23.92
N LEU A 105 17.73 11.51 -23.58
CA LEU A 105 18.86 12.30 -23.09
C LEU A 105 19.23 11.79 -21.69
N SER A 106 20.38 11.14 -21.58
CA SER A 106 20.95 10.76 -20.30
C SER A 106 21.68 11.94 -19.70
N ILE A 107 21.24 12.40 -18.53
CA ILE A 107 21.89 13.47 -17.80
C ILE A 107 22.83 12.85 -16.76
N ASP A 108 24.13 13.14 -16.86
CA ASP A 108 25.12 12.65 -15.89
C ASP A 108 25.16 13.59 -14.67
N ARG A 109 24.73 13.06 -13.52
CA ARG A 109 24.73 13.78 -12.24
C ARG A 109 26.12 14.31 -11.86
N ARG A 110 27.19 13.58 -12.18
CA ARG A 110 28.56 13.99 -11.83
C ARG A 110 29.03 15.20 -12.64
N GLN A 111 28.56 15.31 -13.87
CA GLN A 111 28.94 16.39 -14.79
C GLN A 111 28.15 17.68 -14.55
N ILE A 112 27.06 17.66 -13.79
CA ILE A 112 26.24 18.86 -13.50
C ILE A 112 26.97 19.92 -12.67
N VAL A 113 28.06 19.55 -11.99
CA VAL A 113 28.92 20.51 -11.29
C VAL A 113 29.52 21.51 -12.29
N ASP A 114 29.83 21.05 -13.51
CA ASP A 114 30.28 21.92 -14.60
C ASP A 114 29.13 22.84 -15.08
N SER A 115 29.37 24.15 -15.00
CA SER A 115 28.40 25.17 -15.39
C SER A 115 28.11 25.15 -16.90
N GLU A 116 29.08 24.78 -17.73
CA GLU A 116 28.88 24.74 -19.18
C GLU A 116 27.96 23.57 -19.56
N TYR A 117 28.26 22.37 -19.05
CA TYR A 117 27.40 21.19 -19.22
C TYR A 117 25.99 21.43 -18.69
N ARG A 118 25.86 21.94 -17.45
CA ARG A 118 24.57 22.23 -16.82
C ARG A 118 23.77 23.27 -17.61
N GLY A 119 24.42 24.36 -18.04
CA GLY A 119 23.79 25.40 -18.84
C GLY A 119 23.29 24.88 -20.20
N LYS A 120 24.03 23.99 -20.86
CA LYS A 120 23.58 23.35 -22.12
C LYS A 120 22.34 22.48 -21.91
N ILE A 121 22.30 21.70 -20.82
CA ILE A 121 21.11 20.88 -20.50
C ILE A 121 19.93 21.78 -20.16
N ALA A 122 20.12 22.80 -19.34
CA ALA A 122 19.08 23.74 -18.97
C ALA A 122 18.46 24.42 -20.20
N LYS A 123 19.28 24.80 -21.19
CA LYS A 123 18.81 25.31 -22.49
C LYS A 123 17.89 24.31 -23.20
N VAL A 124 18.31 23.05 -23.31
CA VAL A 124 17.50 22.01 -23.97
C VAL A 124 16.18 21.77 -23.23
N LEU A 125 16.20 21.68 -21.90
CA LEU A 125 15.00 21.49 -21.08
C LEU A 125 14.06 22.69 -21.19
N ALA A 126 14.59 23.91 -21.10
CA ALA A 126 13.80 25.14 -21.26
C ALA A 126 13.13 25.20 -22.64
N TYR A 127 13.87 24.90 -23.71
CA TYR A 127 13.30 24.88 -25.06
C TYR A 127 12.13 23.88 -25.17
N ARG A 128 12.33 22.66 -24.68
CA ARG A 128 11.28 21.60 -24.72
C ARG A 128 10.08 21.97 -23.87
N PHE A 129 10.31 22.57 -22.71
CA PHE A 129 9.23 22.98 -21.81
C PHE A 129 8.41 24.13 -22.40
N VAL A 130 9.06 25.12 -23.02
CA VAL A 130 8.36 26.20 -23.75
C VAL A 130 7.54 25.63 -24.90
N GLN A 131 8.08 24.69 -25.67
CA GLN A 131 7.32 23.98 -26.72
C GLN A 131 6.09 23.24 -26.21
N LEU A 132 6.17 22.69 -25.00
CA LEU A 132 5.07 21.99 -24.35
C LEU A 132 3.99 22.97 -23.86
N LEU A 133 4.36 24.20 -23.50
CA LEU A 133 3.43 25.24 -23.04
C LEU A 133 2.81 26.08 -24.17
N LEU A 134 3.49 26.21 -25.31
CA LEU A 134 3.04 26.96 -26.49
C LEU A 134 1.59 26.65 -26.92
N PRO A 135 1.14 25.37 -26.98
CA PRO A 135 -0.23 25.03 -27.38
C PRO A 135 -1.32 25.41 -26.38
N LEU A 136 -0.97 25.90 -25.18
CA LEU A 136 -1.96 26.21 -24.14
C LEU A 136 -2.68 27.54 -24.39
N ASP A 137 -2.26 28.35 -25.38
CA ASP A 137 -2.95 29.50 -25.99
C ASP A 137 -3.65 30.49 -25.03
N SER A 138 -3.21 30.57 -23.77
CA SER A 138 -3.77 31.46 -22.76
C SER A 138 -2.67 32.21 -22.01
N PHE A 139 -2.61 33.51 -22.23
CA PHE A 139 -1.70 34.44 -21.56
C PHE A 139 -1.79 34.38 -20.02
N GLU A 140 -2.97 34.01 -19.51
CA GLU A 140 -3.29 33.82 -18.09
C GLU A 140 -2.47 32.71 -17.41
N VAL A 141 -1.96 31.75 -18.18
CA VAL A 141 -1.12 30.64 -17.68
C VAL A 141 0.37 30.99 -17.76
N VAL A 142 0.75 31.77 -18.77
CA VAL A 142 2.15 32.11 -19.05
C VAL A 142 2.71 33.08 -18.02
N LEU A 143 1.91 34.07 -17.58
CA LEU A 143 2.35 35.10 -16.63
C LEU A 143 2.73 34.57 -15.24
N PRO A 144 1.90 33.71 -14.59
CA PRO A 144 2.26 33.12 -13.29
C PRO A 144 3.44 32.17 -13.39
N VAL A 145 3.60 31.50 -14.55
CA VAL A 145 4.71 30.58 -14.79
C VAL A 145 6.05 31.31 -14.91
N ILE A 146 6.07 32.54 -15.44
CA ILE A 146 7.28 33.40 -15.50
C ILE A 146 7.82 33.75 -14.11
N LYS A 147 6.97 33.73 -13.07
CA LYS A 147 7.38 34.04 -11.70
C LYS A 147 7.84 32.81 -10.91
N LEU A 148 7.91 31.64 -11.52
CA LEU A 148 8.34 30.43 -10.84
C LEU A 148 9.84 30.41 -10.61
N GLY A 149 10.22 30.27 -9.34
CA GLY A 149 11.59 29.88 -8.98
C GLY A 149 11.85 28.40 -9.29
N ALA A 150 13.10 27.96 -9.12
CA ALA A 150 13.49 26.57 -9.34
C ALA A 150 12.67 25.56 -8.51
N THR A 151 12.33 25.91 -7.27
CA THR A 151 11.53 25.05 -6.37
C THR A 151 10.09 24.87 -6.84
N ASP A 152 9.49 25.92 -7.40
CA ASP A 152 8.13 25.87 -7.93
C ASP A 152 8.07 25.15 -9.27
N LEU A 153 9.13 25.29 -10.08
CA LEU A 153 9.31 24.50 -11.29
C LEU A 153 9.39 23.00 -10.96
N GLU A 154 10.20 22.60 -9.98
CA GLU A 154 10.26 21.20 -9.51
C GLU A 154 8.90 20.68 -9.02
N TYR A 155 8.18 21.49 -8.24
CA TYR A 155 6.83 21.14 -7.78
C TYR A 155 5.87 20.93 -8.95
N LEU A 156 5.89 21.83 -9.92
CA LEU A 156 5.02 21.78 -11.09
C LEU A 156 5.34 20.57 -11.98
N LEU A 157 6.62 20.30 -12.23
CA LEU A 157 7.05 19.12 -12.99
C LEU A 157 6.62 17.82 -12.32
N GLY A 158 6.64 17.75 -10.98
CA GLY A 158 6.22 16.57 -10.23
C GLY A 158 4.70 16.36 -10.13
N GLN A 159 3.89 17.36 -10.49
CA GLN A 159 2.42 17.28 -10.44
C GLN A 159 1.78 17.18 -11.83
N LEU A 160 2.46 17.70 -12.85
CA LEU A 160 1.97 17.65 -14.23
C LEU A 160 2.23 16.29 -14.86
N ARG A 161 1.22 15.78 -15.55
CA ARG A 161 1.33 14.64 -16.45
C ARG A 161 1.00 15.11 -17.85
N LEU A 162 1.65 14.54 -18.86
CA LEU A 162 1.46 14.94 -20.25
C LEU A 162 -0.02 14.89 -20.68
N ASN A 163 -0.74 13.85 -20.25
CA ASN A 163 -2.17 13.64 -20.58
C ASN A 163 -3.12 14.63 -19.90
N ASP A 164 -2.63 15.29 -18.85
CA ASP A 164 -3.40 16.18 -17.98
C ASP A 164 -3.06 17.67 -18.21
N LEU A 165 -2.19 17.94 -19.18
CA LEU A 165 -1.69 19.28 -19.48
C LEU A 165 -2.80 20.13 -20.11
N SER A 166 -3.41 20.98 -19.30
CA SER A 166 -4.40 21.97 -19.74
C SER A 166 -4.13 23.30 -19.06
N ALA A 167 -4.46 24.39 -19.73
CA ALA A 167 -4.28 25.75 -19.24
C ALA A 167 -4.85 25.94 -17.83
N ARG A 168 -6.10 25.48 -17.63
CA ARG A 168 -6.81 25.51 -16.36
C ARG A 168 -6.06 24.77 -15.25
N ARG A 169 -5.57 23.56 -15.52
CA ARG A 169 -4.91 22.73 -14.49
C ARG A 169 -3.54 23.27 -14.11
N VAL A 170 -2.81 23.81 -15.08
CA VAL A 170 -1.54 24.51 -14.82
C VAL A 170 -1.81 25.75 -13.95
N SER A 171 -2.80 26.58 -14.31
CA SER A 171 -3.20 27.74 -13.51
C SER A 171 -3.64 27.36 -12.09
N ASP A 172 -4.51 26.35 -11.94
CA ASP A 172 -4.97 25.88 -10.63
C ASP A 172 -3.81 25.41 -9.74
N LEU A 173 -2.84 24.69 -10.30
CA LEU A 173 -1.66 24.22 -9.56
C LEU A 173 -0.78 25.39 -9.10
N LEU A 174 -0.59 26.39 -9.97
CA LEU A 174 0.21 27.58 -9.67
C LEU A 174 -0.48 28.44 -8.62
N MET A 175 -1.77 28.69 -8.76
CA MET A 175 -2.54 29.45 -7.79
C MET A 175 -2.55 28.75 -6.42
N ARG A 176 -2.65 27.42 -6.38
CA ARG A 176 -2.51 26.65 -5.13
C ARG A 176 -1.11 26.77 -4.54
N ARG A 177 -0.07 26.76 -5.38
CA ARG A 177 1.32 26.90 -4.94
C ARG A 177 1.58 28.29 -4.38
N LEU A 178 1.17 29.34 -5.09
CA LEU A 178 1.24 30.73 -4.64
C LEU A 178 0.43 30.94 -3.36
N ALA A 179 -0.79 30.43 -3.29
CA ALA A 179 -1.58 30.51 -2.06
C ALA A 179 -0.88 29.81 -0.89
N ARG A 180 -0.25 28.64 -1.11
CA ARG A 180 0.55 27.98 -0.08
C ARG A 180 1.78 28.77 0.30
N SER A 181 2.54 29.33 -0.64
CA SER A 181 3.71 30.14 -0.31
C SER A 181 3.31 31.38 0.48
N PHE A 182 2.24 32.07 0.10
CA PHE A 182 1.70 33.20 0.88
C PHE A 182 1.26 32.80 2.28
N ILE A 183 0.77 31.58 2.49
CA ILE A 183 0.39 31.07 3.82
C ILE A 183 1.63 30.64 4.60
N GLU A 184 2.59 29.99 3.94
CA GLU A 184 3.80 29.44 4.55
C GLU A 184 4.80 30.54 4.94
N GLU A 185 4.92 31.59 4.12
CA GLU A 185 5.80 32.74 4.33
C GLU A 185 5.18 33.80 5.25
N ASN A 186 3.90 33.68 5.59
CA ASN A 186 3.24 34.61 6.50
C ASN A 186 3.56 34.26 7.96
N GLU A 187 4.44 35.05 8.57
CA GLU A 187 4.89 34.90 9.96
C GLU A 187 3.71 34.79 10.95
N LYS A 188 2.68 35.61 10.80
CA LYS A 188 1.50 35.57 11.69
C LYS A 188 0.73 34.27 11.58
N PHE A 189 0.62 33.71 10.38
CA PHE A 189 -0.02 32.42 10.19
C PHE A 189 0.80 31.29 10.83
N GLN A 190 2.13 31.35 10.70
CA GLN A 190 3.03 30.39 11.34
C GLN A 190 2.97 30.47 12.87
N GLU A 191 2.94 31.67 13.43
CA GLU A 191 2.77 31.89 14.88
C GLU A 191 1.46 31.29 15.40
N VAL A 192 0.34 31.56 14.71
CA VAL A 192 -0.97 31.01 15.09
C VAL A 192 -0.99 29.49 14.95
N SER A 193 -0.43 28.94 13.86
CA SER A 193 -0.30 27.50 13.65
C SER A 193 0.55 26.83 14.74
N ALA A 194 1.67 27.44 15.12
CA ALA A 194 2.53 26.97 16.21
C ALA A 194 1.81 27.01 17.56
N MET A 195 1.07 28.09 17.84
CA MET A 195 0.26 28.23 19.06
C MET A 195 -0.83 27.15 19.15
N ILE A 196 -1.53 26.88 18.05
CA ILE A 196 -2.55 25.83 17.98
C ILE A 196 -1.93 24.45 18.21
N ARG A 197 -0.76 24.18 17.62
CA ARG A 197 -0.03 22.92 17.84
C ARG A 197 0.40 22.76 19.29
N ALA A 198 0.92 23.82 19.91
CA ALA A 198 1.32 23.81 21.32
C ALA A 198 0.12 23.54 22.24
N ARG A 199 -0.97 24.29 22.09
CA ARG A 199 -2.22 24.04 22.84
C ARG A 199 -2.80 22.66 22.58
N GLY A 200 -2.70 22.17 21.35
CA GLY A 200 -3.13 20.82 20.98
C GLY A 200 -2.28 19.73 21.63
N ALA A 201 -0.98 19.95 21.81
CA ALA A 201 -0.10 19.04 22.53
C ALA A 201 -0.42 19.02 24.03
N GLU A 202 -0.58 20.18 24.65
CA GLU A 202 -0.99 20.31 26.05
C GLU A 202 -2.33 19.63 26.33
N ALA A 203 -3.31 19.79 25.44
CA ALA A 203 -4.62 19.15 25.57
C ALA A 203 -4.52 17.62 25.47
N ARG A 204 -3.67 17.08 24.57
CA ARG A 204 -3.43 15.63 24.45
C ARG A 204 -2.74 15.07 25.67
N GLU A 205 -1.78 15.80 26.24
CA GLU A 205 -1.08 15.39 27.45
C GLU A 205 -2.01 15.35 28.66
N ARG A 206 -2.85 16.37 28.84
CA ARG A 206 -3.89 16.39 29.88
C ARG A 206 -4.85 15.22 29.73
N LEU A 207 -5.34 14.97 28.51
CA LEU A 207 -6.25 13.85 28.24
C LEU A 207 -5.57 12.50 28.49
N ALA A 208 -4.29 12.36 28.19
CA ALA A 208 -3.54 11.13 28.49
C ALA A 208 -3.41 10.90 30.01
N ILE A 209 -3.17 11.96 30.78
CA ILE A 209 -3.13 11.89 32.25
C ILE A 209 -4.49 11.51 32.82
N GLU A 210 -5.56 12.17 32.37
CA GLU A 210 -6.93 11.88 32.81
C GLU A 210 -7.34 10.43 32.49
N LEU A 211 -7.04 9.96 31.28
CA LEU A 211 -7.30 8.57 30.89
C LEU A 211 -6.51 7.58 31.74
N HIS A 212 -5.27 7.88 32.06
CA HIS A 212 -4.45 7.00 32.90
C HIS A 212 -5.02 6.87 34.33
N LEU A 213 -5.51 7.98 34.90
CA LEU A 213 -6.18 7.95 36.21
C LEU A 213 -7.46 7.11 36.19
N ILE A 214 -8.29 7.27 35.15
CA ILE A 214 -9.49 6.46 34.96
C ILE A 214 -9.13 4.98 34.79
N GLU A 215 -8.10 4.68 34.00
CA GLU A 215 -7.63 3.30 33.81
C GLU A 215 -7.18 2.67 35.14
N GLN A 216 -6.43 3.39 35.96
CA GLN A 216 -6.02 2.93 37.29
C GLN A 216 -7.23 2.64 38.18
N GLU A 217 -8.20 3.56 38.26
CA GLU A 217 -9.41 3.38 39.08
C GLU A 217 -10.27 2.17 38.61
N VAL A 218 -10.39 2.00 37.29
CA VAL A 218 -11.11 0.86 36.71
C VAL A 218 -10.36 -0.46 36.97
N MET A 219 -9.04 -0.47 36.85
CA MET A 219 -8.22 -1.66 37.13
C MET A 219 -8.25 -2.04 38.61
N GLU A 220 -8.18 -1.07 39.52
CA GLU A 220 -8.29 -1.30 40.95
C GLU A 220 -9.66 -1.87 41.32
N SER A 221 -10.74 -1.22 40.86
CA SER A 221 -12.11 -1.69 41.12
C SER A 221 -12.39 -3.07 40.50
N PHE A 222 -11.83 -3.36 39.33
CA PHE A 222 -11.91 -4.69 38.72
C PHE A 222 -11.12 -5.73 39.52
N SER A 223 -9.91 -5.39 39.98
CA SER A 223 -9.09 -6.29 40.79
C SER A 223 -9.76 -6.67 42.11
N LEU A 224 -10.43 -5.71 42.76
CA LEU A 224 -11.20 -5.93 43.98
C LEU A 224 -12.37 -6.88 43.72
N LYS A 225 -13.19 -6.61 42.70
CA LYS A 225 -14.30 -7.51 42.32
C LYS A 225 -13.82 -8.91 41.95
N MET A 226 -12.70 -9.03 41.25
CA MET A 226 -12.11 -10.34 40.93
C MET A 226 -11.60 -11.06 42.18
N SER A 227 -11.08 -10.34 43.17
CA SER A 227 -10.68 -10.94 44.45
C SER A 227 -11.88 -11.49 45.22
N GLU A 228 -13.01 -10.77 45.22
CA GLU A 228 -14.26 -11.22 45.83
C GLU A 228 -14.79 -12.48 45.14
N VAL A 229 -14.83 -12.48 43.81
CA VAL A 229 -15.25 -13.66 43.02
C VAL A 229 -14.35 -14.85 43.28
N ARG A 230 -13.03 -14.67 43.35
CA ARG A 230 -12.08 -15.74 43.71
C ARG A 230 -12.32 -16.27 45.12
N SER A 231 -12.56 -15.40 46.10
CA SER A 231 -12.87 -15.80 47.47
C SER A 231 -14.18 -16.60 47.56
N HIS A 232 -15.18 -16.21 46.75
CA HIS A 232 -16.45 -16.90 46.69
C HIS A 232 -16.30 -18.27 46.02
N ALA A 233 -15.58 -18.33 44.89
CA ALA A 233 -15.28 -19.57 44.19
C ALA A 233 -14.47 -20.54 45.07
N ALA A 234 -13.50 -20.05 45.84
CA ALA A 234 -12.74 -20.87 46.80
C ALA A 234 -13.66 -21.45 47.88
N ARG A 235 -14.53 -20.63 48.50
CA ARG A 235 -15.51 -21.11 49.49
C ARG A 235 -16.47 -22.15 48.91
N VAL A 236 -16.93 -21.96 47.67
CA VAL A 236 -17.79 -22.93 46.98
C VAL A 236 -17.02 -24.22 46.71
N ALA A 237 -15.78 -24.12 46.22
CA ALA A 237 -14.92 -25.28 45.99
C ALA A 237 -14.67 -26.06 47.28
N ASP A 238 -14.29 -25.40 48.37
CA ASP A 238 -14.06 -26.02 49.68
C ASP A 238 -15.32 -26.72 50.20
N ARG A 239 -16.49 -26.07 50.06
CA ARG A 239 -17.78 -26.68 50.40
C ARG A 239 -18.07 -27.92 49.57
N THR A 240 -17.86 -27.87 48.26
CA THR A 240 -18.07 -29.04 47.39
C THR A 240 -17.09 -30.18 47.70
N ILE A 241 -15.84 -29.88 48.05
CA ILE A 241 -14.85 -30.87 48.47
C ILE A 241 -15.29 -31.53 49.79
N ALA A 242 -15.79 -30.75 50.75
CA ALA A 242 -16.33 -31.27 52.00
C ALA A 242 -17.54 -32.19 51.75
N GLU A 243 -18.49 -31.77 50.90
CA GLU A 243 -19.65 -32.57 50.51
C GLU A 243 -19.23 -33.87 49.78
N MET A 244 -18.23 -33.82 48.91
CA MET A 244 -17.67 -35.01 48.26
C MET A 244 -17.02 -35.97 49.26
N ARG A 245 -16.29 -35.46 50.28
CA ARG A 245 -15.69 -36.29 51.33
C ARG A 245 -16.74 -36.98 52.20
N VAL A 246 -17.82 -36.27 52.54
CA VAL A 246 -18.96 -36.86 53.26
C VAL A 246 -19.60 -37.96 52.40
N ARG A 247 -19.89 -37.69 51.12
CA ARG A 247 -20.45 -38.69 50.21
C ARG A 247 -19.52 -39.88 49.99
N SER A 248 -18.19 -39.68 49.91
CA SER A 248 -17.25 -40.79 49.77
C SER A 248 -17.18 -41.64 51.04
N ALA A 249 -17.27 -41.01 52.22
CA ALA A 249 -17.36 -41.72 53.49
C ALA A 249 -18.65 -42.55 53.56
N GLU A 250 -19.81 -41.95 53.26
CA GLU A 250 -21.10 -42.66 53.20
C GLU A 250 -21.10 -43.80 52.16
N GLN A 251 -20.50 -43.58 50.98
CA GLN A 251 -20.35 -44.64 49.98
C GLN A 251 -19.40 -45.74 50.45
N SER A 252 -18.31 -45.41 51.15
CA SER A 252 -17.39 -46.40 51.71
C SER A 252 -18.03 -47.24 52.81
N GLU A 253 -18.90 -46.65 53.62
CA GLU A 253 -19.70 -47.38 54.61
C GLU A 253 -20.74 -48.27 53.94
N ARG A 254 -21.40 -47.77 52.89
CA ARG A 254 -22.35 -48.57 52.09
C ARG A 254 -21.65 -49.73 51.37
N THR A 255 -20.47 -49.51 50.77
CA THR A 255 -19.71 -50.59 50.14
C THR A 255 -19.16 -51.56 51.19
N ALA A 256 -18.74 -51.11 52.37
CA ALA A 256 -18.35 -51.99 53.46
C ALA A 256 -19.52 -52.84 53.98
N ARG A 257 -20.72 -52.28 54.09
CA ARG A 257 -21.95 -53.02 54.44
C ARG A 257 -22.33 -54.03 53.36
N VAL A 258 -22.33 -53.63 52.09
CA VAL A 258 -22.61 -54.55 50.97
C VAL A 258 -21.55 -55.64 50.86
N LEU A 259 -20.27 -55.34 51.10
CA LEU A 259 -19.19 -56.34 51.14
C LEU A 259 -19.36 -57.31 52.33
N ALA A 260 -19.80 -56.81 53.49
CA ALA A 260 -20.11 -57.65 54.66
C ALA A 260 -21.36 -58.52 54.45
N GLU A 261 -22.39 -58.01 53.76
CA GLU A 261 -23.59 -58.76 53.38
C GLU A 261 -23.28 -59.81 52.30
N SER A 262 -22.46 -59.47 51.30
CA SER A 262 -22.00 -60.41 50.25
C SER A 262 -20.95 -61.44 50.72
N ALA A 263 -20.45 -61.30 51.95
CA ALA A 263 -19.60 -62.30 52.60
C ALA A 263 -20.41 -63.44 53.24
N LEU A 264 -21.74 -63.32 53.32
CA LEU A 264 -22.66 -64.32 53.86
C LEU A 264 -23.31 -65.21 52.78
N ASP A 265 -23.20 -64.84 51.50
CA ASP A 265 -23.71 -65.65 50.39
C ASP A 265 -22.65 -66.62 49.84
N PRO A 266 -23.02 -67.87 49.50
CA PRO A 266 -22.08 -68.89 49.03
C PRO A 266 -21.42 -68.49 47.70
N LEU A 267 -20.17 -68.92 47.58
CA LEU A 267 -19.10 -68.46 46.67
C LEU A 267 -19.29 -68.63 45.15
N GLU A 268 -20.50 -68.86 44.62
CA GLU A 268 -20.63 -69.33 43.24
C GLU A 268 -20.82 -68.28 42.13
N ASP A 269 -20.92 -66.98 42.41
CA ASP A 269 -21.11 -66.00 41.30
C ASP A 269 -20.45 -64.62 41.48
N ARG A 270 -19.24 -64.60 42.06
CA ARG A 270 -18.49 -63.36 42.32
C ARG A 270 -17.96 -62.66 41.05
N GLU A 271 -17.63 -63.40 40.00
CA GLU A 271 -17.15 -62.79 38.74
C GLU A 271 -18.28 -62.15 37.92
N VAL A 272 -19.48 -62.74 37.94
CA VAL A 272 -20.64 -62.24 37.21
C VAL A 272 -21.19 -60.96 37.87
N THR A 273 -21.30 -60.96 39.20
CA THR A 273 -21.73 -59.78 39.99
C THR A 273 -20.72 -58.64 39.92
N PHE A 274 -19.40 -58.93 39.93
CA PHE A 274 -18.37 -57.89 39.73
C PHE A 274 -18.40 -57.31 38.31
N ARG A 275 -18.56 -58.14 37.27
CA ARG A 275 -18.67 -57.64 35.89
C ARG A 275 -19.92 -56.78 35.68
N GLN A 276 -21.07 -57.18 36.23
CA GLN A 276 -22.31 -56.42 36.13
C GLN A 276 -22.23 -55.09 36.88
N THR A 277 -21.61 -55.05 38.06
CA THR A 277 -21.43 -53.80 38.82
C THR A 277 -20.41 -52.86 38.17
N VAL A 278 -19.33 -53.39 37.57
CA VAL A 278 -18.38 -52.57 36.78
C VAL A 278 -19.05 -52.02 35.53
N LEU A 279 -19.80 -52.83 34.77
CA LEU A 279 -20.53 -52.38 33.59
C LEU A 279 -21.57 -51.30 33.93
N ALA A 280 -22.35 -51.49 35.01
CA ALA A 280 -23.29 -50.48 35.49
C ALA A 280 -22.59 -49.17 35.90
N SER A 281 -21.40 -49.26 36.52
CA SER A 281 -20.59 -48.09 36.88
C SER A 281 -20.01 -47.37 35.65
N GLU A 282 -19.64 -48.11 34.60
CA GLU A 282 -19.17 -47.54 33.34
C GLU A 282 -20.30 -46.85 32.59
N GLU A 283 -21.49 -47.42 32.58
CA GLU A 283 -22.68 -46.84 31.96
C GLU A 283 -23.10 -45.55 32.68
N ALA A 284 -23.08 -45.53 34.01
CA ALA A 284 -23.33 -44.31 34.80
C ALA A 284 -22.30 -43.21 34.49
N ARG A 285 -21.00 -43.54 34.44
CA ARG A 285 -19.94 -42.58 34.06
C ARG A 285 -20.06 -42.09 32.61
N ARG A 286 -20.54 -42.94 31.69
CA ARG A 286 -20.81 -42.56 30.29
C ARG A 286 -22.01 -41.63 30.19
N GLN A 287 -23.05 -41.84 31.00
CA GLN A 287 -24.21 -40.95 31.09
C GLN A 287 -23.85 -39.59 31.68
N GLU A 288 -23.09 -39.54 32.78
CA GLU A 288 -22.60 -38.28 33.35
C GLU A 288 -21.74 -37.47 32.36
N ARG A 289 -20.86 -38.15 31.59
CA ARG A 289 -20.08 -37.50 30.53
C ARG A 289 -20.96 -36.96 29.40
N ARG A 290 -22.04 -37.65 29.04
CA ARG A 290 -23.03 -37.19 28.04
C ARG A 290 -23.82 -35.99 28.55
N GLU A 291 -24.23 -35.99 29.82
CA GLU A 291 -24.92 -34.87 30.45
C GLU A 291 -24.02 -33.64 30.61
N ALA A 292 -22.76 -33.83 31.01
CA ALA A 292 -21.77 -32.77 31.07
C ALA A 292 -21.47 -32.19 29.67
N ALA A 293 -21.45 -33.01 28.63
CA ALA A 293 -21.32 -32.56 27.24
C ALA A 293 -22.60 -31.85 26.73
N ALA A 294 -23.78 -32.21 27.22
CA ALA A 294 -25.04 -31.55 26.89
C ALA A 294 -25.16 -30.16 27.55
N ARG A 295 -24.65 -29.98 28.77
CA ARG A 295 -24.66 -28.71 29.53
C ARG A 295 -23.62 -27.67 29.06
N GLN A 296 -22.72 -28.03 28.14
CA GLN A 296 -21.79 -27.06 27.57
C GLN A 296 -22.50 -26.10 26.61
N PRO A 297 -22.41 -24.78 26.83
CA PRO A 297 -23.06 -23.80 25.97
C PRO A 297 -22.42 -23.82 24.57
N LEU A 298 -23.25 -23.62 23.53
CA LEU A 298 -22.89 -23.77 22.12
C LEU A 298 -21.65 -22.96 21.71
N TRP A 299 -21.45 -21.77 22.30
CA TRP A 299 -20.30 -20.91 22.02
C TRP A 299 -18.96 -21.55 22.44
N LEU A 300 -18.93 -22.35 23.51
CA LEU A 300 -17.72 -23.03 23.97
C LEU A 300 -17.36 -24.21 23.04
N LYS A 301 -18.37 -24.90 22.50
CA LYS A 301 -18.19 -25.96 21.49
C LYS A 301 -17.69 -25.36 20.17
N LEU A 302 -18.21 -24.20 19.77
CA LEU A 302 -17.76 -23.45 18.60
C LEU A 302 -16.31 -22.97 18.76
N LEU A 303 -15.94 -22.41 19.92
CA LEU A 303 -14.57 -21.99 20.19
C LEU A 303 -13.57 -23.14 20.15
N LYS A 304 -13.91 -24.30 20.73
CA LYS A 304 -13.03 -25.48 20.68
C LYS A 304 -12.86 -26.04 19.25
N ARG A 305 -13.91 -25.98 18.43
CA ARG A 305 -13.82 -26.37 17.01
C ARG A 305 -13.00 -25.35 16.23
N ALA A 306 -13.24 -24.06 16.45
CA ALA A 306 -12.48 -22.98 15.82
C ALA A 306 -11.00 -23.02 16.20
N SER A 307 -10.65 -23.34 17.45
CA SER A 307 -9.25 -23.46 17.88
C SER A 307 -8.54 -24.67 17.25
N VAL A 308 -9.23 -25.78 17.03
CA VAL A 308 -8.68 -26.95 16.33
C VAL A 308 -8.48 -26.67 14.84
N VAL A 309 -9.44 -25.99 14.20
CA VAL A 309 -9.31 -25.59 12.79
C VAL A 309 -8.21 -24.53 12.61
N ALA A 310 -8.15 -23.54 13.48
CA ALA A 310 -7.09 -22.52 13.45
C ALA A 310 -5.71 -23.11 13.74
N GLY A 311 -5.60 -24.01 14.73
CA GLY A 311 -4.36 -24.73 15.02
C GLY A 311 -3.90 -25.60 13.86
N GLY A 312 -4.83 -26.30 13.19
CA GLY A 312 -4.56 -27.07 11.97
C GLY A 312 -4.09 -26.20 10.81
N TYR A 313 -4.73 -25.05 10.58
CA TYR A 313 -4.38 -24.11 9.49
C TYR A 313 -2.99 -23.47 9.69
N VAL A 314 -2.64 -23.12 10.92
CA VAL A 314 -1.31 -22.59 11.26
C VAL A 314 -0.24 -23.67 11.05
N LEU A 315 -0.52 -24.92 11.40
CA LEU A 315 0.41 -26.04 11.20
C LEU A 315 0.63 -26.39 9.73
N THR A 316 -0.42 -26.33 8.89
CA THR A 316 -0.30 -26.67 7.46
C THR A 316 0.33 -25.56 6.63
N PHE A 317 0.06 -24.28 6.94
CA PHE A 317 0.49 -23.16 6.09
C PHE A 317 1.66 -22.33 6.65
N HIS A 318 1.91 -22.32 7.96
CA HIS A 318 2.86 -21.37 8.56
C HIS A 318 4.04 -22.03 9.29
N VAL A 319 3.96 -23.32 9.63
CA VAL A 319 5.10 -24.04 10.20
C VAL A 319 5.98 -24.58 9.06
N LYS A 320 7.10 -23.91 8.82
CA LYS A 320 8.13 -24.35 7.87
C LYS A 320 9.09 -25.32 8.55
N ILE A 321 9.12 -26.58 8.11
CA ILE A 321 10.11 -27.57 8.52
C ILE A 321 11.14 -27.67 7.39
N LYS A 322 12.39 -27.27 7.65
CA LYS A 322 13.48 -27.18 6.64
C LYS A 322 13.15 -26.28 5.44
N GLY A 323 12.48 -25.15 5.68
CA GLY A 323 12.20 -24.13 4.66
C GLY A 323 10.98 -24.39 3.77
N LEU A 324 10.39 -25.60 3.84
CA LEU A 324 9.19 -26.00 3.11
C LEU A 324 8.00 -26.10 4.08
N THR A 325 6.81 -25.73 3.60
CA THR A 325 5.53 -25.91 4.28
C THR A 325 5.06 -27.36 4.18
N LEU A 326 4.17 -27.77 5.08
CA LEU A 326 3.66 -29.15 5.14
C LEU A 326 2.87 -29.55 3.88
N VAL A 327 2.28 -28.56 3.20
CA VAL A 327 1.62 -28.72 1.89
C VAL A 327 2.64 -29.01 0.79
N GLU A 328 3.76 -28.28 0.75
CA GLU A 328 4.84 -28.53 -0.22
C GLU A 328 5.49 -29.90 0.00
N TRP A 329 5.59 -30.36 1.25
CA TRP A 329 6.05 -31.73 1.56
C TRP A 329 5.08 -32.81 1.05
N LEU A 330 3.77 -32.59 1.16
CA LEU A 330 2.75 -33.52 0.66
C LEU A 330 2.70 -33.55 -0.88
N GLU A 331 2.89 -32.41 -1.55
CA GLU A 331 3.00 -32.36 -3.01
C GLU A 331 4.25 -33.09 -3.52
N ILE A 332 5.39 -32.96 -2.82
CA ILE A 332 6.61 -33.71 -3.17
C ILE A 332 6.43 -35.21 -2.91
N ALA A 333 5.75 -35.60 -1.83
CA ALA A 333 5.52 -37.01 -1.51
C ALA A 333 4.49 -37.71 -2.42
N LEU A 334 3.59 -36.96 -3.07
CA LEU A 334 2.63 -37.47 -4.06
C LEU A 334 3.15 -37.42 -5.50
N ALA A 335 4.28 -36.73 -5.74
CA ALA A 335 4.96 -36.65 -7.04
C ALA A 335 6.07 -37.70 -7.22
N VAL A 336 6.25 -38.59 -6.24
CA VAL A 336 7.07 -39.82 -6.28
C VAL A 336 6.13 -41.02 -6.35
#